data_AF-A0A6P0JWM0-F1
#
_entry.id   AF-A0A6P0JWM0-F1
#
_cell.length_a   1.000
_cell.length_b   1.000
_cell.length_c   1.000
_cell.angle_alpha   90.00
_cell.angle_beta   90.00
_cell.angle_gamma   90.00
#
_symmetry.space_group_name_H-M   'P 1'
#
loop_
_entity.id
_entity.type
_entity.pdbx_description
1 polymer ?
#
loop_
_entity_poly.entity_id
_entity_poly.type
_entity_poly.pdbx_seq_one_letter_code
_entity_poly.pdbx_strand_id
1 'polypeptide(L)'
;MNRKPYQPLAASEENNTLSHKNDDSGHDSELIQDDEEVLFTPEEEETPSDNEENTWKILLVDDEPEIHQVTQLALHDFAFEGKKLVFLSAYSGEEAKQIITEHNDIAMIFLDVIMEHENAGLDVVHYVREILGNKLVRIVLRTGQPGKVPEDVIILKYDINDYKVKTELTRKKLLTKVITSLRGYSTLQEIEKSKADLERIALENAQLYSKLEEYASTLEQKVTERTQELEEKNCQLEKEILERKRIEKALQKANLELNRLANLDSLTQVANHR
;
A
#
# COMPACT_ATOMS: atom_id res chain seq x y z
N MET A 1 -35.70 -24.18 -3.13
CA MET A 1 -35.39 -24.33 -1.68
C MET A 1 -34.53 -23.15 -1.24
N ASN A 2 -35.15 -22.22 -0.51
CA ASN A 2 -34.52 -21.03 0.07
C ASN A 2 -33.49 -21.42 1.14
N ARG A 3 -32.30 -20.83 1.11
CA ARG A 3 -31.42 -20.76 2.29
C ARG A 3 -31.28 -19.30 2.70
N LYS A 4 -31.81 -18.99 3.89
CA LYS A 4 -31.62 -17.69 4.56
C LYS A 4 -30.16 -17.54 5.05
N PRO A 5 -29.64 -16.30 5.14
CA PRO A 5 -28.30 -16.03 5.65
C PRO A 5 -28.22 -16.14 7.18
N TYR A 6 -27.01 -16.41 7.68
CA TYR A 6 -26.66 -16.59 9.09
C TYR A 6 -26.32 -15.24 9.75
N GLN A 7 -26.88 -14.97 10.93
CA GLN A 7 -26.51 -13.89 11.87
C GLN A 7 -26.56 -14.46 13.29
N PRO A 8 -25.52 -14.23 14.11
CA PRO A 8 -25.72 -13.66 15.46
C PRO A 8 -24.48 -12.86 15.96
N LEU A 9 -24.44 -12.06 17.04
CA LEU A 9 -25.37 -11.51 18.04
C LEU A 9 -24.66 -10.27 18.64
N ALA A 10 -25.40 -9.22 19.02
CA ALA A 10 -24.88 -8.03 19.72
C ALA A 10 -24.97 -8.21 21.25
N ALA A 11 -23.94 -7.79 21.98
CA ALA A 11 -23.89 -7.52 23.43
C ALA A 11 -22.59 -6.76 23.72
N SER A 12 -22.46 -5.79 24.63
CA SER A 12 -23.34 -4.97 25.46
C SER A 12 -22.42 -3.88 26.04
N GLU A 13 -22.94 -2.68 26.23
CA GLU A 13 -22.25 -1.53 26.82
C GLU A 13 -21.82 -1.80 28.27
N GLU A 14 -20.58 -1.44 28.64
CA GLU A 14 -20.20 -1.18 30.02
C GLU A 14 -19.47 0.17 30.12
N ASN A 15 -20.20 1.18 30.60
CA ASN A 15 -19.67 2.41 31.16
C ASN A 15 -19.20 2.13 32.59
N ASN A 16 -17.98 2.54 32.95
CA ASN A 16 -17.66 2.74 34.36
C ASN A 16 -16.74 3.94 34.60
N THR A 17 -17.38 5.05 34.97
CA THR A 17 -16.85 6.22 35.66
C THR A 17 -16.35 5.86 37.06
N LEU A 18 -15.13 6.27 37.41
CA LEU A 18 -14.74 6.47 38.80
C LEU A 18 -13.95 7.78 38.94
N SER A 19 -14.63 8.76 39.53
CA SER A 19 -14.06 9.97 40.10
C SER A 19 -13.60 9.65 41.54
N HIS A 20 -12.35 9.97 41.85
CA HIS A 20 -11.89 10.04 43.23
C HIS A 20 -11.80 11.51 43.65
N LYS A 21 -12.73 11.91 44.53
CA LYS A 21 -12.56 13.02 45.47
C LYS A 21 -11.68 12.53 46.62
N ASN A 22 -10.69 13.32 47.00
CA ASN A 22 -10.11 13.32 48.34
C ASN A 22 -10.01 14.78 48.79
N ASP A 23 -10.84 15.14 49.77
CA ASP A 23 -10.59 16.25 50.69
C ASP A 23 -10.08 15.61 52.00
N ASP A 24 -8.90 15.98 52.48
CA ASP A 24 -8.72 16.27 53.91
C ASP A 24 -7.47 17.15 54.16
N SER A 25 -7.64 17.93 55.21
CA SER A 25 -6.99 19.10 55.77
C SER A 25 -5.57 18.94 56.35
N GLY A 26 -4.92 20.10 56.57
CA GLY A 26 -4.06 20.31 57.74
C GLY A 26 -2.63 20.83 57.50
N HIS A 27 -2.38 22.06 57.93
CA HIS A 27 -1.13 22.84 58.03
C HIS A 27 0.19 22.09 58.33
N ASP A 28 1.30 22.53 57.73
CA ASP A 28 2.28 23.42 58.39
C ASP A 28 3.43 23.89 57.46
N SER A 29 3.74 25.20 57.59
CA SER A 29 5.00 25.93 57.43
C SER A 29 6.18 25.35 56.61
N GLU A 30 6.66 26.06 55.58
CA GLU A 30 7.97 26.75 55.63
C GLU A 30 8.23 27.63 54.39
N LEU A 31 8.84 28.79 54.65
CA LEU A 31 9.37 29.74 53.68
C LEU A 31 10.63 29.18 53.01
N ILE A 32 10.66 29.14 51.67
CA ILE A 32 11.89 29.26 50.88
C ILE A 32 11.58 30.12 49.65
N GLN A 33 12.14 31.34 49.64
CA GLN A 33 12.40 32.10 48.43
C GLN A 33 13.56 31.41 47.71
N ASP A 34 13.47 31.20 46.39
CA ASP A 34 14.63 31.14 45.49
C ASP A 34 14.18 31.27 44.03
N ASP A 35 14.56 32.40 43.44
CA ASP A 35 14.93 32.67 42.03
C ASP A 35 14.24 31.87 40.90
N GLU A 36 13.18 32.44 40.32
CA GLU A 36 12.80 32.14 38.93
C GLU A 36 13.80 32.81 37.97
N GLU A 37 14.84 32.05 37.61
CA GLU A 37 15.69 32.33 36.47
C GLU A 37 14.84 32.21 35.19
N VAL A 38 14.43 33.35 34.64
CA VAL A 38 13.73 33.43 33.34
C VAL A 38 14.69 32.98 32.25
N LEU A 39 14.57 31.70 31.87
CA LEU A 39 15.29 31.13 30.74
C LEU A 39 14.73 31.73 29.44
N PHE A 40 15.31 32.85 29.00
CA PHE A 40 15.15 33.34 27.63
C PHE A 40 15.83 32.35 26.68
N THR A 41 15.08 31.39 26.17
CA THR A 41 15.47 30.67 24.95
C THR A 41 15.40 31.66 23.79
N PRO A 42 16.51 31.96 23.09
CA PRO A 42 16.42 32.75 21.87
C PRO A 42 15.58 31.96 20.88
N GLU A 43 14.56 32.61 20.31
CA GLU A 43 13.85 32.10 19.13
C GLU A 43 14.92 31.74 18.10
N GLU A 44 15.06 30.45 17.82
CA GLU A 44 15.88 29.97 16.72
C GLU A 44 15.27 30.57 15.45
N GLU A 45 15.97 31.53 14.85
CA GLU A 45 15.72 31.94 13.47
C GLU A 45 15.75 30.67 12.63
N GLU A 46 14.58 30.22 12.19
CA GLU A 46 14.44 29.11 11.26
C GLU A 46 15.25 29.45 10.00
N THR A 47 16.44 28.86 9.90
CA THR A 47 17.18 28.79 8.65
C THR A 47 16.27 28.12 7.62
N PRO A 48 16.10 28.67 6.41
CA PRO A 48 15.29 28.04 5.37
C PRO A 48 16.00 26.77 4.90
N SER A 49 15.71 25.65 5.56
CA SER A 49 15.85 24.33 4.98
C SER A 49 14.75 24.24 3.92
N ASP A 50 15.07 24.62 2.68
CA ASP A 50 14.21 24.40 1.53
C ASP A 50 13.87 22.91 1.42
N ASN A 51 12.70 22.53 1.94
CA ASN A 51 12.05 21.29 1.60
C ASN A 51 11.66 21.36 0.11
N GLU A 52 12.54 20.91 -0.78
CA GLU A 52 12.27 20.80 -2.23
C GLU A 52 10.95 20.04 -2.52
N GLU A 53 10.50 19.18 -1.60
CA GLU A 53 9.24 18.41 -1.70
C GLU A 53 7.95 19.24 -1.51
N ASN A 54 8.05 20.49 -1.05
CA ASN A 54 6.88 21.29 -0.66
C ASN A 54 6.50 22.38 -1.67
N THR A 55 6.85 22.21 -2.94
CA THR A 55 6.51 23.16 -4.01
C THR A 55 5.90 22.48 -5.24
N TRP A 56 5.14 23.26 -6.01
CA TRP A 56 4.66 22.86 -7.34
C TRP A 56 5.55 23.50 -8.41
N LYS A 57 6.29 22.68 -9.15
CA LYS A 57 7.10 23.15 -10.28
C LYS A 57 6.23 23.36 -11.51
N ILE A 58 6.30 24.58 -12.05
CA ILE A 58 5.62 24.99 -13.28
C ILE A 58 6.68 25.46 -14.27
N LEU A 59 6.68 24.89 -15.46
CA LEU A 59 7.55 25.34 -16.55
C LEU A 59 6.82 26.36 -17.42
N LEU A 60 7.44 27.50 -17.64
CA LEU A 60 7.03 28.52 -18.61
C LEU A 60 7.91 28.40 -19.84
N VAL A 61 7.30 28.20 -21.00
CA VAL A 61 7.98 28.11 -22.29
C VAL A 61 7.40 29.16 -23.22
N ASP A 62 8.17 30.20 -23.50
CA ASP A 62 7.81 31.35 -24.33
C ASP A 62 9.12 32.07 -24.72
N ASP A 63 9.25 32.54 -25.95
CA ASP A 63 10.44 33.27 -26.39
C ASP A 63 10.46 34.72 -25.86
N GLU A 64 9.33 35.22 -25.35
CA GLU A 64 9.17 36.55 -24.78
C GLU A 64 9.38 36.58 -23.24
N PRO A 65 10.49 37.17 -22.73
CA PRO A 65 10.76 37.19 -21.28
C PRO A 65 9.71 37.95 -20.46
N GLU A 66 9.04 38.92 -21.07
CA GLU A 66 7.97 39.69 -20.44
C GLU A 66 6.78 38.81 -20.05
N ILE A 67 6.44 37.80 -20.87
CA ILE A 67 5.35 36.86 -20.58
C ILE A 67 5.67 36.03 -19.33
N HIS A 68 6.94 35.68 -19.12
CA HIS A 68 7.38 34.95 -17.93
C HIS A 68 7.20 35.81 -16.68
N GLN A 69 7.69 37.05 -16.71
CA GLN A 69 7.58 37.99 -15.60
C GLN A 69 6.12 38.28 -15.23
N VAL A 70 5.26 38.52 -16.23
CA VAL A 70 3.84 38.77 -16.01
C VAL A 70 3.15 37.54 -15.42
N THR A 71 3.46 36.34 -15.92
CA THR A 71 2.88 35.09 -15.40
C THR A 71 3.30 34.86 -13.95
N GLN A 72 4.58 35.04 -13.63
CA GLN A 72 5.12 34.91 -12.28
C GLN A 72 4.50 35.93 -11.33
N LEU A 73 4.43 37.21 -11.71
CA LEU A 73 3.83 38.26 -10.90
C LEU A 73 2.34 38.01 -10.63
N ALA A 74 1.61 37.52 -11.62
CA ALA A 74 0.19 37.21 -11.48
C ALA A 74 -0.07 36.10 -10.44
N LEU A 75 0.90 35.22 -10.23
CA LEU A 75 0.81 34.00 -9.42
C LEU A 75 1.72 33.99 -8.17
N HIS A 76 2.48 35.06 -7.91
CA HIS A 76 3.52 35.12 -6.86
C HIS A 76 3.03 34.67 -5.47
N ASP A 77 1.88 35.18 -5.02
CA ASP A 77 1.34 34.88 -3.68
C ASP A 77 0.44 33.63 -3.65
N PHE A 78 0.40 32.86 -4.74
CA PHE A 78 -0.50 31.72 -4.85
C PHE A 78 0.13 30.45 -4.24
N ALA A 79 -0.64 29.79 -3.40
CA ALA A 79 -0.34 28.45 -2.89
C ALA A 79 -1.53 27.53 -3.16
N PHE A 80 -1.23 26.27 -3.50
CA PHE A 80 -2.23 25.22 -3.71
C PHE A 80 -1.89 24.02 -2.84
N GLU A 81 -2.86 23.57 -2.04
CA GLU A 81 -2.69 22.44 -1.11
C GLU A 81 -1.50 22.63 -0.15
N GLY A 82 -1.29 23.87 0.32
CA GLY A 82 -0.21 24.21 1.24
C GLY A 82 1.17 24.37 0.58
N LYS A 83 1.29 24.12 -0.73
CA LYS A 83 2.55 24.23 -1.48
C LYS A 83 2.60 25.51 -2.31
N LYS A 84 3.75 26.19 -2.28
CA LYS A 84 4.03 27.36 -3.14
C LYS A 84 4.35 26.93 -4.57
N LEU A 85 4.22 27.87 -5.51
CA LEU A 85 4.63 27.64 -6.90
C LEU A 85 6.11 28.00 -7.08
N VAL A 86 6.84 27.16 -7.81
CA VAL A 86 8.19 27.44 -8.31
C VAL A 86 8.13 27.44 -9.83
N PHE A 87 8.70 28.47 -10.45
CA PHE A 87 8.68 28.62 -11.90
C PHE A 87 10.05 28.32 -12.50
N LEU A 88 10.05 27.42 -13.48
CA LEU A 88 11.17 27.20 -14.39
C LEU A 88 10.87 27.94 -15.69
N SER A 89 11.88 28.46 -16.36
CA SER A 89 11.73 29.19 -17.62
C SER A 89 12.54 28.50 -18.72
N ALA A 90 11.94 28.33 -19.88
CA ALA A 90 12.60 28.01 -21.13
C ALA A 90 12.20 29.04 -22.19
N TYR A 91 13.14 29.46 -23.01
CA TYR A 91 12.94 30.44 -24.08
C TYR A 91 12.95 29.82 -25.48
N SER A 92 13.11 28.50 -25.52
CA SER A 92 13.18 27.72 -26.75
C SER A 92 12.58 26.33 -26.56
N GLY A 93 12.16 25.70 -27.65
CA GLY A 93 11.69 24.32 -27.64
C GLY A 93 12.77 23.33 -27.18
N GLU A 94 14.03 23.56 -27.55
CA GLU A 94 15.15 22.71 -27.15
C GLU A 94 15.49 22.86 -25.66
N GLU A 95 15.51 24.09 -25.13
CA GLU A 95 15.69 24.32 -23.68
C GLU A 95 14.55 23.71 -22.88
N ALA A 96 13.30 23.81 -23.37
CA ALA A 96 12.17 23.18 -22.72
C ALA A 96 12.34 21.66 -22.64
N LYS A 97 12.74 21.00 -23.73
CA LYS A 97 13.01 19.56 -23.72
C LYS A 97 14.12 19.18 -22.73
N GLN A 98 15.17 20.00 -22.64
CA GLN A 98 16.25 19.78 -21.69
C GLN A 98 15.74 19.86 -20.24
N ILE A 99 15.05 20.94 -19.88
CA ILE A 99 14.53 21.15 -18.52
C ILE A 99 13.53 20.05 -18.13
N ILE A 100 12.65 19.63 -19.05
CA ILE A 100 11.68 18.55 -18.76
C ILE A 100 12.37 17.20 -18.57
N THR A 101 13.50 16.98 -19.23
CA THR A 101 14.29 15.75 -19.06
C THR A 101 15.04 15.76 -17.72
N GLU A 102 15.52 16.93 -17.29
CA GLU A 102 16.21 17.11 -16.00
C GLU A 102 15.25 17.11 -14.80
N HIS A 103 14.01 17.58 -14.99
CA HIS A 103 13.00 17.70 -13.94
C HIS A 103 11.75 16.87 -14.27
N ASN A 104 11.69 15.65 -13.74
CA ASN A 104 10.56 14.73 -13.92
C ASN A 104 9.32 15.09 -13.07
N ASP A 105 9.46 16.02 -12.13
CA ASP A 105 8.43 16.40 -11.15
C ASP A 105 7.71 17.71 -11.50
N ILE A 106 7.89 18.22 -12.72
CA ILE A 106 7.11 19.34 -13.26
C ILE A 106 5.63 18.95 -13.29
N ALA A 107 4.81 19.68 -12.55
CA ALA A 107 3.38 19.43 -12.46
C ALA A 107 2.62 19.99 -13.67
N MET A 108 3.08 21.14 -14.18
CA MET A 108 2.41 21.88 -15.23
C MET A 108 3.40 22.61 -16.16
N ILE A 109 3.06 22.69 -17.45
CA ILE A 109 3.80 23.45 -18.46
C ILE A 109 2.83 24.44 -19.11
N PHE A 110 3.19 25.72 -19.09
CA PHE A 110 2.62 26.73 -19.98
C PHE A 110 3.52 26.87 -21.20
N LEU A 111 2.99 26.58 -22.38
CA LEU A 111 3.81 26.41 -23.59
C LEU A 111 3.28 27.23 -24.75
N ASP A 112 4.10 28.12 -25.30
CA ASP A 112 3.75 28.81 -26.55
C ASP A 112 3.80 27.82 -27.73
N VAL A 113 2.83 27.95 -28.64
CA VAL A 113 2.76 27.15 -29.86
C VAL A 113 3.81 27.59 -30.88
N ILE A 114 3.99 28.90 -31.03
CA ILE A 114 4.84 29.52 -32.05
C ILE A 114 6.00 30.21 -31.34
N MET A 115 7.22 29.75 -31.62
CA MET A 115 8.46 30.37 -31.12
C MET A 115 9.46 30.45 -32.28
N GLU A 116 10.45 29.57 -32.34
CA GLU A 116 11.46 29.52 -33.41
C GLU A 116 10.86 29.14 -34.77
N HIS A 117 9.79 28.34 -34.74
CA HIS A 117 8.98 27.96 -35.89
C HIS A 117 7.51 27.75 -35.51
N GLU A 118 6.64 27.67 -36.51
CA GLU A 118 5.16 27.66 -36.36
C GLU A 118 4.59 26.56 -35.47
N ASN A 119 5.33 25.47 -35.26
CA ASN A 119 4.87 24.31 -34.49
C ASN A 119 5.84 23.93 -33.36
N ALA A 120 6.75 24.83 -32.96
CA ALA A 120 7.78 24.54 -31.96
C ALA A 120 7.18 24.00 -30.65
N GLY A 121 6.08 24.59 -30.17
CA GLY A 121 5.39 24.09 -28.99
C GLY A 121 4.81 22.68 -29.18
N LEU A 122 4.22 22.41 -30.34
CA LEU A 122 3.65 21.08 -30.63
C LEU A 122 4.73 20.00 -30.68
N ASP A 123 5.93 20.34 -31.15
CA ASP A 123 7.08 19.41 -31.15
C ASP A 123 7.54 19.08 -29.72
N VAL A 124 7.50 20.07 -28.81
CA VAL A 124 7.75 19.83 -27.37
C VAL A 124 6.68 18.92 -26.79
N VAL A 125 5.39 19.14 -27.11
CA VAL A 125 4.32 18.25 -26.63
C VAL A 125 4.52 16.82 -27.11
N HIS A 126 4.85 16.64 -28.39
CA HIS A 126 5.13 15.33 -28.96
C HIS A 126 6.30 14.65 -28.22
N TYR A 127 7.37 15.39 -27.93
CA TYR A 127 8.49 14.88 -27.15
C TYR A 127 8.06 14.44 -25.74
N VAL A 128 7.27 15.25 -25.02
CA VAL A 128 6.81 14.91 -23.66
C VAL A 128 5.92 13.67 -23.65
N ARG A 129 4.99 13.55 -24.61
CA ARG A 129 3.98 12.47 -24.62
C ARG A 129 4.49 11.17 -25.22
N GLU A 130 5.22 11.24 -26.33
CA GLU A 130 5.62 10.05 -27.09
C GLU A 130 7.04 9.60 -26.78
N ILE A 131 7.97 10.52 -26.52
CA ILE A 131 9.37 10.18 -26.25
C ILE A 131 9.60 9.93 -24.76
N LEU A 132 9.19 10.86 -23.89
CA LEU A 132 9.32 10.69 -22.44
C LEU A 132 8.21 9.83 -21.83
N GLY A 133 7.08 9.65 -22.53
CA GLY A 133 5.93 8.93 -22.00
C GLY A 133 5.30 9.61 -20.77
N ASN A 134 5.62 10.88 -20.51
CA ASN A 134 5.13 11.59 -19.34
C ASN A 134 3.70 12.06 -19.60
N LYS A 135 2.75 11.20 -19.24
CA LYS A 135 1.31 11.51 -19.29
C LYS A 135 0.81 12.22 -18.04
N LEU A 136 1.65 12.41 -17.02
CA LEU A 136 1.26 13.02 -15.74
C LEU A 136 1.34 14.54 -15.80
N VAL A 137 2.37 15.12 -16.41
CA VAL A 137 2.50 16.57 -16.51
C VAL A 137 1.33 17.20 -17.27
N ARG A 138 0.78 18.29 -16.73
CA ARG A 138 -0.30 19.02 -17.40
C ARG A 138 0.26 20.03 -18.38
N ILE A 139 -0.23 20.04 -19.62
CA ILE A 139 0.24 20.98 -20.64
C ILE A 139 -0.89 21.92 -21.03
N VAL A 140 -0.64 23.23 -20.92
CA VAL A 140 -1.52 24.29 -21.38
C VAL A 140 -0.82 25.05 -22.49
N LEU A 141 -1.33 24.90 -23.71
CA LEU A 141 -0.85 25.66 -24.86
C LEU A 141 -1.37 27.08 -24.82
N ARG A 142 -0.49 28.03 -25.11
CA ARG A 142 -0.77 29.45 -25.29
C ARG A 142 -0.37 29.85 -26.71
N THR A 143 -1.07 30.79 -27.33
CA THR A 143 -0.61 31.39 -28.60
C THR A 143 -1.04 32.84 -28.71
N GLY A 144 -0.19 33.69 -29.29
CA GLY A 144 -0.58 35.04 -29.68
C GLY A 144 -1.53 35.06 -30.89
N GLN A 145 -1.44 34.05 -31.76
CA GLN A 145 -2.24 33.95 -32.99
C GLN A 145 -2.83 32.54 -33.15
N PRO A 146 -4.16 32.38 -33.11
CA PRO A 146 -4.78 31.08 -33.36
C PRO A 146 -4.52 30.64 -34.81
N GLY A 147 -4.04 29.40 -34.99
CA GLY A 147 -3.85 28.81 -36.30
C GLY A 147 -5.17 28.48 -37.01
N LYS A 148 -5.08 27.87 -38.20
CA LYS A 148 -6.26 27.43 -38.97
C LYS A 148 -6.96 26.21 -38.37
N VAL A 149 -6.30 25.50 -37.46
CA VAL A 149 -6.80 24.28 -36.84
C VAL A 149 -7.58 24.63 -35.57
N PRO A 150 -8.82 24.13 -35.40
CA PRO A 150 -9.62 24.35 -34.20
C PRO A 150 -8.94 23.85 -32.91
N GLU A 151 -9.20 24.52 -31.78
CA GLU A 151 -8.59 24.23 -30.47
C GLU A 151 -8.89 22.81 -29.98
N ASP A 152 -10.13 22.34 -30.14
CA ASP A 152 -10.60 21.02 -29.74
C ASP A 152 -9.85 19.89 -30.47
N VAL A 153 -9.52 20.10 -31.75
CA VAL A 153 -8.74 19.15 -32.55
C VAL A 153 -7.31 19.04 -32.01
N ILE A 154 -6.68 20.17 -31.65
CA ILE A 154 -5.33 20.18 -31.09
C ILE A 154 -5.31 19.47 -29.73
N ILE A 155 -6.32 19.75 -28.88
CA ILE A 155 -6.45 19.13 -27.56
C ILE A 155 -6.51 17.61 -27.66
N LEU A 156 -7.37 17.09 -28.54
CA LEU A 156 -7.54 15.65 -28.73
C LEU A 156 -6.33 14.98 -29.38
N LYS A 157 -5.71 15.64 -30.36
CA LYS A 157 -4.59 15.04 -31.12
C LYS A 157 -3.31 14.95 -30.30
N TYR A 158 -3.02 15.94 -29.46
CA TYR A 158 -1.75 16.05 -28.74
C TYR A 158 -1.84 15.71 -27.25
N ASP A 159 -2.99 15.24 -26.76
CA ASP A 159 -3.22 14.87 -25.35
C ASP A 159 -2.75 15.97 -24.37
N ILE A 160 -3.20 17.20 -24.65
CA ILE A 160 -2.95 18.38 -23.83
C ILE A 160 -4.19 18.72 -23.00
N ASN A 161 -4.02 19.53 -21.96
CA ASN A 161 -5.09 19.82 -21.00
C ASN A 161 -5.89 21.08 -21.34
N ASP A 162 -5.28 22.02 -22.06
CA ASP A 162 -5.97 23.21 -22.55
C ASP A 162 -5.21 23.90 -23.68
N TYR A 163 -5.91 24.74 -24.43
CA TYR A 163 -5.38 25.61 -25.47
C TYR A 163 -6.04 26.99 -25.35
N LYS A 164 -5.24 28.07 -25.26
CA LYS A 164 -5.76 29.43 -25.04
C LYS A 164 -4.98 30.48 -25.83
N VAL A 165 -5.68 31.53 -26.24
CA VAL A 165 -5.03 32.71 -26.81
C VAL A 165 -4.42 33.57 -25.68
N LYS A 166 -3.19 34.08 -25.86
CA LYS A 166 -2.44 34.89 -24.87
C LYS A 166 -3.30 36.09 -24.38
N THR A 167 -4.04 36.72 -25.29
CA THR A 167 -4.89 37.90 -25.00
C THR A 167 -6.12 37.60 -24.14
N GLU A 168 -6.52 36.33 -24.01
CA GLU A 168 -7.72 35.93 -23.27
C GLU A 168 -7.46 35.54 -21.81
N LEU A 169 -6.18 35.45 -21.41
CA LEU A 169 -5.73 35.02 -20.09
C LEU A 169 -5.70 36.19 -19.10
N THR A 170 -6.86 36.51 -18.53
CA THR A 170 -6.91 37.38 -17.34
C THR A 170 -6.29 36.65 -16.13
N ARG A 171 -5.81 37.39 -15.13
CA ARG A 171 -5.28 36.81 -13.88
C ARG A 171 -6.22 35.77 -13.26
N LYS A 172 -7.52 36.06 -13.23
CA LYS A 172 -8.53 35.12 -12.71
C LYS A 172 -8.59 33.83 -13.52
N LYS A 173 -8.56 33.91 -14.85
CA LYS A 173 -8.54 32.73 -15.72
C LYS A 173 -7.25 31.94 -15.56
N LEU A 174 -6.10 32.60 -15.52
CA LEU A 174 -4.79 31.98 -15.29
C LEU A 174 -4.80 31.18 -13.98
N LEU A 175 -5.26 31.79 -12.89
CA LEU A 175 -5.34 31.15 -11.57
C LEU A 175 -6.27 29.94 -11.56
N THR A 176 -7.47 30.06 -12.16
CA THR A 176 -8.37 28.90 -12.32
C THR A 176 -7.69 27.77 -13.10
N LYS A 177 -6.92 28.08 -14.15
CA LYS A 177 -6.22 27.08 -14.97
C LYS A 177 -5.10 26.39 -14.22
N VAL A 178 -4.32 27.14 -13.43
CA VAL A 178 -3.32 26.55 -12.54
C VAL A 178 -3.98 25.61 -11.53
N ILE A 179 -5.05 26.03 -10.86
CA ILE A 179 -5.79 25.19 -9.90
C ILE A 179 -6.26 23.89 -10.55
N THR A 180 -6.94 23.98 -11.69
CA THR A 180 -7.48 22.78 -12.35
C THR A 180 -6.37 21.85 -12.83
N SER A 181 -5.25 22.40 -13.27
CA SER A 181 -4.10 21.62 -13.74
C SER A 181 -3.39 20.94 -12.57
N LEU A 182 -3.01 21.67 -11.53
CA LEU A 182 -2.34 21.10 -10.37
C LEU A 182 -3.19 20.04 -9.68
N ARG A 183 -4.50 20.28 -9.54
CA ARG A 183 -5.42 19.26 -9.03
C ARG A 183 -5.42 18.00 -9.91
N GLY A 184 -5.50 18.17 -11.24
CA GLY A 184 -5.45 17.05 -12.17
C GLY A 184 -4.14 16.26 -12.11
N TYR A 185 -3.01 16.95 -11.95
CA TYR A 185 -1.70 16.33 -11.72
C TYR A 185 -1.69 15.50 -10.44
N SER A 186 -2.07 16.12 -9.31
CA SER A 186 -2.10 15.48 -7.99
C SER A 186 -2.98 14.22 -8.01
N THR A 187 -4.20 14.31 -8.54
CA THR A 187 -5.09 13.15 -8.68
C THR A 187 -4.51 12.04 -9.55
N LEU A 188 -3.82 12.37 -10.64
CA LEU A 188 -3.20 11.35 -11.49
C LEU A 188 -2.00 10.68 -10.84
N GLN A 189 -1.21 11.43 -10.05
CA GLN A 189 -0.14 10.83 -9.24
C GLN A 189 -0.71 9.85 -8.20
N GLU A 190 -1.80 10.20 -7.53
CA GLU A 190 -2.49 9.31 -6.57
C GLU A 190 -2.99 8.02 -7.24
N ILE A 191 -3.55 8.14 -8.45
CA ILE A 191 -4.01 6.98 -9.24
C ILE A 191 -2.82 6.09 -9.64
N GLU A 192 -1.72 6.67 -10.13
CA GLU A 192 -0.54 5.88 -10.53
C GLU A 192 0.08 5.16 -9.33
N LYS A 193 0.16 5.84 -8.19
CA LYS A 193 0.60 5.23 -6.93
C LYS A 193 -0.31 4.07 -6.51
N SER A 194 -1.62 4.30 -6.52
CA SER A 194 -2.61 3.27 -6.16
C SER A 194 -2.54 2.05 -7.08
N LYS A 195 -2.29 2.27 -8.38
CA LYS A 195 -2.10 1.20 -9.35
C LYS A 195 -0.84 0.37 -9.04
N ALA A 196 0.29 1.04 -8.76
CA ALA A 196 1.53 0.36 -8.39
C ALA A 196 1.36 -0.47 -7.10
N ASP A 197 0.63 0.05 -6.11
CA ASP A 197 0.32 -0.66 -4.87
C ASP A 197 -0.53 -1.91 -5.11
N LEU A 198 -1.56 -1.83 -5.97
CA LEU A 198 -2.38 -2.97 -6.35
C LEU A 198 -1.58 -4.04 -7.11
N GLU A 199 -0.68 -3.63 -8.01
CA GLU A 199 0.21 -4.56 -8.72
C GLU A 199 1.14 -5.31 -7.75
N ARG A 200 1.69 -4.62 -6.75
CA ARG A 200 2.50 -5.23 -5.69
C ARG A 200 1.69 -6.25 -4.88
N ILE A 201 0.49 -5.88 -4.43
CA ILE A 201 -0.40 -6.78 -3.66
C ILE A 201 -0.78 -8.01 -4.50
N ALA A 202 -1.05 -7.83 -5.79
CA ALA A 202 -1.36 -8.95 -6.69
C ALA A 202 -0.19 -9.94 -6.80
N LEU A 203 1.05 -9.44 -6.90
CA LEU A 203 2.25 -10.28 -6.95
C LEU A 203 2.47 -11.02 -5.63
N GLU A 204 2.32 -10.35 -4.49
CA GLU A 204 2.44 -10.96 -3.16
C GLU A 204 1.40 -12.08 -2.98
N ASN A 205 0.16 -11.85 -3.41
CA ASN A 205 -0.89 -12.86 -3.37
C ASN A 205 -0.56 -14.07 -4.26
N ALA A 206 -0.06 -13.85 -5.47
CA ALA A 206 0.35 -14.96 -6.35
C ALA A 206 1.43 -15.84 -5.71
N GLN A 207 2.40 -15.23 -5.02
CA GLN A 207 3.43 -15.97 -4.28
C GLN A 207 2.86 -16.73 -3.08
N LEU A 208 1.92 -16.12 -2.34
CA LEU A 208 1.24 -16.78 -1.23
C LEU A 208 0.43 -17.99 -1.68
N TYR A 209 -0.29 -17.88 -2.81
CA TYR A 209 -1.02 -19.00 -3.39
C TYR A 209 -0.08 -20.15 -3.79
N SER A 210 1.05 -19.85 -4.42
CA SER A 210 2.04 -20.88 -4.77
C SER A 210 2.61 -21.59 -3.53
N LYS A 211 2.93 -20.85 -2.46
CA LYS A 211 3.37 -21.46 -1.19
C LYS A 211 2.28 -22.31 -0.55
N LEU A 212 1.03 -21.87 -0.61
CA LEU A 212 -0.09 -22.62 -0.07
C LEU A 212 -0.28 -23.96 -0.79
N GLU A 213 -0.11 -23.97 -2.11
CA GLU A 213 -0.14 -25.19 -2.93
C GLU A 213 1.00 -26.15 -2.57
N GLU A 214 2.21 -25.63 -2.38
CA GLU A 214 3.36 -26.42 -1.92
C GLU A 214 3.12 -27.03 -0.51
N TYR A 215 2.59 -26.24 0.42
CA TYR A 215 2.24 -26.74 1.75
C TYR A 215 1.12 -27.79 1.69
N ALA A 216 0.09 -27.57 0.88
CA ALA A 216 -0.99 -28.54 0.70
C ALA A 216 -0.45 -29.88 0.17
N SER A 217 0.36 -29.85 -0.88
CA SER A 217 1.00 -31.06 -1.44
C SER A 217 1.88 -31.78 -0.42
N THR A 218 2.69 -31.02 0.33
CA THR A 218 3.55 -31.59 1.38
C THR A 218 2.73 -32.23 2.50
N LEU A 219 1.63 -31.59 2.91
CA LEU A 219 0.75 -32.12 3.95
C LEU A 219 0.03 -33.36 3.47
N GLU A 220 -0.47 -33.38 2.23
CA GLU A 220 -1.08 -34.57 1.63
C GLU A 220 -0.10 -35.75 1.63
N GLN A 221 1.15 -35.53 1.19
CA GLN A 221 2.18 -36.56 1.21
C GLN A 221 2.40 -37.12 2.63
N LYS A 222 2.54 -36.23 3.63
CA LYS A 222 2.72 -36.65 5.03
C LYS A 222 1.53 -37.41 5.57
N VAL A 223 0.31 -37.00 5.23
CA VAL A 223 -0.92 -37.71 5.63
C VAL A 223 -0.94 -39.11 5.03
N THR A 224 -0.61 -39.25 3.74
CA THR A 224 -0.54 -40.56 3.08
C THR A 224 0.51 -41.45 3.74
N GLU A 225 1.73 -40.95 3.95
CA GLU A 225 2.81 -41.71 4.61
C GLU A 225 2.40 -42.20 6.02
N ARG A 226 1.81 -41.31 6.83
CA ARG A 226 1.40 -41.66 8.20
C ARG A 226 0.21 -42.61 8.24
N THR A 227 -0.69 -42.51 7.26
CA THR A 227 -1.84 -43.44 7.14
C THR A 227 -1.33 -44.84 6.78
N GLN A 228 -0.38 -44.95 5.84
CA GLN A 228 0.23 -46.23 5.49
C GLN A 228 0.97 -46.86 6.67
N GLU A 229 1.79 -46.09 7.40
CA GLU A 229 2.50 -46.60 8.58
C GLU A 229 1.52 -47.12 9.65
N LEU A 230 0.39 -46.42 9.84
CA LEU A 230 -0.64 -46.83 10.79
C LEU A 230 -1.34 -48.12 10.35
N GLU A 231 -1.65 -48.27 9.07
CA GLU A 231 -2.23 -49.50 8.50
C GLU A 231 -1.29 -50.70 8.65
N GLU A 232 0.01 -50.52 8.38
CA GLU A 232 1.04 -51.55 8.57
C GLU A 232 1.11 -52.00 10.03
N LYS A 233 1.16 -51.06 10.97
CA LYS A 233 1.15 -51.35 12.42
C LYS A 233 -0.15 -52.02 12.87
N ASN A 234 -1.30 -51.59 12.37
CA ASN A 234 -2.58 -52.23 12.68
C ASN A 234 -2.60 -53.68 12.20
N CYS A 235 -2.13 -53.96 10.99
CA CYS A 235 -2.01 -55.32 10.47
C CYS A 235 -1.08 -56.19 11.34
N GLN A 236 0.04 -55.63 11.81
CA GLN A 236 0.95 -56.33 12.70
C GLN A 236 0.30 -56.65 14.06
N LEU A 237 -0.35 -55.68 14.68
CA LEU A 237 -1.04 -55.86 15.96
C LEU A 237 -2.16 -56.90 15.86
N GLU A 238 -2.92 -56.91 14.76
CA GLU A 238 -3.95 -57.92 14.51
C GLU A 238 -3.35 -59.34 14.46
N LYS A 239 -2.19 -59.51 13.81
CA LYS A 239 -1.47 -60.80 13.78
C LYS A 239 -1.02 -61.23 15.17
N GLU A 240 -0.43 -60.33 15.95
CA GLU A 240 0.00 -60.62 17.33
C GLU A 240 -1.18 -60.98 18.23
N ILE A 241 -2.31 -60.27 18.12
CA ILE A 241 -3.53 -60.57 18.88
C ILE A 241 -4.05 -61.97 18.53
N LEU A 242 -4.06 -62.33 17.24
CA LEU A 242 -4.49 -63.64 16.79
C LEU A 242 -3.59 -64.75 17.36
N GLU A 243 -2.28 -64.55 17.34
CA GLU A 243 -1.31 -65.50 17.87
C GLU A 243 -1.44 -65.68 19.38
N ARG A 244 -1.54 -64.57 20.14
CA ARG A 244 -1.78 -64.61 21.59
C ARG A 244 -3.07 -65.35 21.93
N LYS A 245 -4.17 -65.09 21.20
CA LYS A 245 -5.44 -65.80 21.39
C LYS A 245 -5.33 -67.31 21.11
N ARG A 246 -4.48 -67.74 20.16
CA ARG A 246 -4.23 -69.17 19.91
C ARG A 246 -3.45 -69.82 21.04
N ILE A 247 -2.39 -69.17 21.50
CA ILE A 247 -1.56 -69.64 22.62
C ILE A 247 -2.40 -69.75 23.90
N GLU A 248 -3.20 -68.72 24.20
CA GLU A 248 -4.07 -68.70 25.37
C GLU A 248 -5.07 -69.87 25.36
N LYS A 249 -5.73 -70.12 24.21
CA LYS A 249 -6.62 -71.28 24.06
C LYS A 249 -5.89 -72.61 24.23
N ALA A 250 -4.67 -72.75 23.73
CA ALA A 250 -3.87 -73.96 23.89
C ALA A 250 -3.46 -74.18 25.36
N LEU A 251 -3.03 -73.11 26.03
CA LEU A 251 -2.66 -73.14 27.45
C LEU A 251 -3.86 -73.50 28.33
N GLN A 252 -5.05 -72.94 28.06
CA GLN A 252 -6.29 -73.30 28.76
C GLN A 252 -6.61 -74.79 28.62
N LYS A 253 -6.45 -75.38 27.43
CA LYS A 253 -6.63 -76.82 27.21
C LYS A 253 -5.62 -77.65 27.98
N ALA A 254 -4.33 -77.31 27.90
CA ALA A 254 -3.26 -78.02 28.60
C ALA A 254 -3.45 -77.97 30.13
N ASN A 255 -3.83 -76.81 30.68
CA ASN A 255 -4.14 -76.68 32.11
C ASN A 255 -5.34 -77.53 32.53
N LEU A 256 -6.38 -77.62 31.68
CA LEU A 256 -7.52 -78.49 31.94
C LEU A 256 -7.09 -79.97 32.01
N GLU A 257 -6.21 -80.40 31.11
CA GLU A 257 -5.66 -81.76 31.10
C GLU A 257 -4.76 -82.05 32.30
N LEU A 258 -3.85 -81.14 32.65
CA LEU A 258 -3.01 -81.26 33.84
C LEU A 258 -3.85 -81.35 35.12
N ASN A 259 -4.88 -80.52 35.28
CA ASN A 259 -5.79 -80.61 36.42
C ASN A 259 -6.53 -81.96 36.47
N ARG A 260 -6.91 -82.52 35.32
CA ARG A 260 -7.49 -83.88 35.26
C ARG A 260 -6.49 -84.93 35.73
N LEU A 261 -5.24 -84.86 35.27
CA LEU A 261 -4.18 -85.80 35.65
C LEU A 261 -3.80 -85.67 37.13
N ALA A 262 -3.66 -84.46 37.66
CA ALA A 262 -3.38 -84.22 39.09
C ALA A 262 -4.52 -84.73 40.00
N ASN A 263 -5.77 -84.59 39.56
CA ASN A 263 -6.92 -85.16 40.26
C ASN A 263 -6.98 -86.70 40.17
N LEU A 264 -6.38 -87.31 39.14
CA LEU A 264 -6.19 -88.75 39.04
C LEU A 264 -5.04 -89.23 39.93
N ASP A 265 -3.93 -88.49 39.99
CA ASP A 265 -2.77 -88.83 40.83
C ASP A 265 -3.06 -88.73 42.34
N SER A 266 -3.92 -87.79 42.75
CA SER A 266 -4.39 -87.73 44.14
C SER A 266 -5.27 -88.93 44.51
N LEU A 267 -5.99 -89.53 43.56
CA LEU A 267 -6.73 -90.78 43.74
C LEU A 267 -5.78 -92.00 43.81
N THR A 268 -4.68 -92.02 43.06
CA THR A 268 -3.66 -93.09 43.12
C THR A 268 -2.76 -93.00 44.35
N GLN A 269 -2.42 -91.80 44.85
CA GLN A 269 -1.71 -91.65 46.13
C GLN A 269 -2.54 -92.11 47.34
N VAL A 270 -3.86 -91.90 47.32
CA VAL A 270 -4.77 -92.45 48.35
C VAL A 270 -4.87 -93.97 48.26
N ALA A 271 -4.73 -94.56 47.07
CA ALA A 271 -4.76 -96.00 46.87
C ALA A 271 -3.48 -96.74 47.33
N ASN A 272 -2.31 -96.08 47.31
CA ASN A 272 -1.03 -96.67 47.73
C ASN A 272 -0.69 -96.47 49.23
N HIS A 273 -1.57 -95.86 50.02
CA HIS A 273 -1.42 -95.67 51.47
C HIS A 273 -2.40 -96.50 52.33
N ARG A 274 -2.89 -97.62 51.82
CA ARG A 274 -3.64 -98.63 52.60
C ARG A 274 -2.81 -99.89 52.85
#